data_AF-A3YXJ7-F1
#
_entry.id   AF-A3YXJ7-F1
#
_cell.length_a   1.000
_cell.length_b   1.000
_cell.length_c   1.000
_cell.angle_alpha   90.00
_cell.angle_beta   90.00
_cell.angle_gamma   90.00
#
_symmetry.space_group_name_H-M   'P 1'
#
loop_
_entity.id
_entity.type
_entity.pdbx_description
1 polymer ?
#
loop_
_entity_poly.entity_id
_entity_poly.type
_entity_poly.pdbx_seq_one_letter_code
_entity_poly.pdbx_strand_id
1 'polypeptide(L)'
;MGLEGTVSAGTLYDKVWDRHRVAELPGGSTQLFIGLHLIHEVTSPQAFAALKELGLGVRHPERTVATVDHIVPTTSQARPFADSLAEEMLSTLERNCAQHGITLHGLGSGRQGIVHVIAPELGLSQPGMTVACGDSHTSTHGAFGAIAFGIGTSQVRDVLASQSLAMNKLKVRRILVEGSLQPGVFAKDLILHVIRSLGVKGGVGYAYEFAGSCIEALSMEERMTLCNMAIEGGARCGYVNPDATTFAYIKGRPFAPEGAAWERAVTWWSTLASGPDAVFDDEVRFDAATIAPTVTWGITPGQGIGVDETVPTPEQMPAEERPIAEEAYRYMDLAPGAAIRGLPVDVCFIGSCTNGRLSDLRSAAAVARGRQVAPGIKAFVVPGSEQVAALARAEGLDRLFQEAGFEWREPGCSMCLAMNPDRLEGRQISASSSNRNFKGRQGSASGRTLLMSPAMVAAAAVTGQVSDVRELLQSPSALASAPADPRPVAVSPAVLS
;
A
#
# COMPACT_ATOMS: atom_id res chain seq x y z
N MET A 1 -12.79 -20.29 24.03
CA MET A 1 -13.74 -20.47 22.92
C MET A 1 -13.05 -21.33 21.89
N GLY A 2 -13.63 -22.49 21.59
CA GLY A 2 -13.01 -23.48 20.71
C GLY A 2 -12.74 -22.91 19.32
N LEU A 3 -11.62 -23.30 18.73
CA LEU A 3 -11.34 -23.09 17.31
C LEU A 3 -12.35 -23.92 16.52
N GLU A 4 -13.52 -23.36 16.23
CA GLU A 4 -14.27 -23.78 15.05
C GLU A 4 -13.32 -23.62 13.86
N GLY A 5 -12.93 -24.76 13.29
CA GLY A 5 -11.91 -24.85 12.25
C GLY A 5 -12.27 -24.00 11.03
N THR A 6 -11.25 -23.66 10.25
CA THR A 6 -11.41 -23.04 8.93
C THR A 6 -12.30 -23.93 8.05
N VAL A 7 -13.40 -23.38 7.54
CA VAL A 7 -14.36 -24.07 6.65
C VAL A 7 -14.11 -23.74 5.19
N SER A 8 -13.36 -22.66 4.90
CA SER A 8 -13.05 -22.29 3.51
C SER A 8 -12.39 -23.44 2.74
N ALA A 9 -12.85 -23.59 1.49
CA ALA A 9 -12.40 -24.61 0.57
C ALA A 9 -12.50 -24.11 -0.87
N GLY A 10 -11.51 -24.46 -1.69
CA GLY A 10 -11.51 -24.11 -3.13
C GLY A 10 -11.27 -22.63 -3.44
N THR A 11 -11.03 -21.79 -2.43
CA THR A 11 -10.62 -20.39 -2.65
C THR A 11 -9.19 -20.33 -3.22
N LEU A 12 -8.80 -19.20 -3.81
CA LEU A 12 -7.41 -18.97 -4.19
C LEU A 12 -6.48 -19.13 -2.98
N TYR A 13 -6.88 -18.61 -1.82
CA TYR A 13 -6.12 -18.78 -0.59
C TYR A 13 -5.84 -20.24 -0.26
N ASP A 14 -6.86 -21.10 -0.33
CA ASP A 14 -6.70 -22.54 -0.10
C ASP A 14 -5.75 -23.17 -1.13
N LYS A 15 -5.97 -22.87 -2.42
CA LYS A 15 -5.17 -23.40 -3.52
C LYS A 15 -3.69 -23.04 -3.40
N VAL A 16 -3.38 -21.80 -2.99
CA VAL A 16 -2.00 -21.34 -2.82
C VAL A 16 -1.40 -21.89 -1.54
N TRP A 17 -2.15 -21.85 -0.43
CA TRP A 17 -1.69 -22.40 0.85
C TRP A 17 -1.29 -23.87 0.73
N ASP A 18 -2.14 -24.69 0.12
CA ASP A 18 -1.92 -26.14 0.00
C ASP A 18 -0.70 -26.46 -0.88
N ARG A 19 -0.45 -25.65 -1.93
CA ARG A 19 0.73 -25.80 -2.80
C ARG A 19 2.04 -25.40 -2.12
N HIS A 20 1.96 -24.52 -1.13
CA HIS A 20 3.11 -24.02 -0.38
C HIS A 20 3.31 -24.72 0.97
N ARG A 21 2.37 -25.58 1.40
CA ARG A 21 2.50 -26.39 2.61
C ARG A 21 3.59 -27.44 2.41
N VAL A 22 4.64 -27.35 3.22
CA VAL A 22 5.74 -28.32 3.26
C VAL A 22 5.37 -29.49 4.17
N ALA A 23 4.95 -29.18 5.39
CA ALA A 23 4.60 -30.15 6.41
C ALA A 23 3.67 -29.53 7.45
N GLU A 24 3.08 -30.37 8.27
CA GLU A 24 2.45 -29.96 9.52
C GLU A 24 3.45 -30.13 10.66
N LEU A 25 3.60 -29.09 11.48
CA LEU A 25 4.55 -29.07 12.57
C LEU A 25 3.90 -29.60 13.87
N PRO A 26 4.69 -30.15 14.80
CA PRO A 26 4.22 -30.44 16.15
C PRO A 26 3.57 -29.18 16.76
N GLY A 27 2.29 -29.27 17.13
CA GLY A 27 1.49 -28.14 17.61
C GLY A 27 0.44 -27.61 16.62
N GLY A 28 0.34 -28.18 15.42
CA GLY A 28 -0.76 -27.92 14.47
C GLY A 28 -0.52 -26.76 13.50
N SER A 29 0.61 -26.06 13.62
CA SER A 29 1.03 -25.04 12.63
C SER A 29 1.45 -25.69 11.31
N THR A 30 1.22 -25.00 10.20
CA THR A 30 1.78 -25.37 8.90
C THR A 30 3.20 -24.83 8.77
N GLN A 31 4.14 -25.66 8.32
CA GLN A 31 5.38 -25.18 7.72
C GLN A 31 5.09 -24.72 6.30
N LEU A 32 5.07 -23.41 6.10
CA LEU A 32 4.72 -22.78 4.84
C LEU A 32 5.99 -22.32 4.11
N PHE A 33 6.20 -22.80 2.89
CA PHE A 33 7.28 -22.33 2.03
C PHE A 33 7.00 -20.92 1.54
N ILE A 34 8.03 -20.05 1.55
CA ILE A 34 7.94 -18.67 1.08
C ILE A 34 8.47 -18.58 -0.35
N GLY A 35 7.62 -18.25 -1.30
CA GLY A 35 7.96 -18.17 -2.73
C GLY A 35 8.88 -17.00 -3.06
N LEU A 36 8.62 -15.84 -2.45
CA LEU A 36 9.38 -14.59 -2.57
C LEU A 36 9.58 -13.96 -1.18
N HIS A 37 10.82 -13.65 -0.85
CA HIS A 37 11.17 -12.92 0.35
C HIS A 37 11.67 -11.52 -0.04
N LEU A 38 11.06 -10.49 0.52
CA LEU A 38 11.47 -9.11 0.32
C LEU A 38 12.09 -8.60 1.61
N ILE A 39 13.13 -7.79 1.50
CA ILE A 39 13.83 -7.23 2.65
C ILE A 39 14.17 -5.76 2.45
N HIS A 40 14.29 -5.04 3.56
CA HIS A 40 14.66 -3.62 3.61
C HIS A 40 15.54 -3.33 4.82
N GLU A 41 16.06 -2.12 4.94
CA GLU A 41 17.11 -1.74 5.87
C GLU A 41 16.69 -1.69 7.35
N VAL A 42 15.39 -1.69 7.66
CA VAL A 42 14.89 -1.51 9.04
C VAL A 42 14.93 -2.80 9.85
N THR A 43 14.45 -3.90 9.30
CA THR A 43 14.27 -5.17 10.04
C THR A 43 15.34 -6.21 9.74
N SER A 44 16.03 -6.07 8.61
CA SER A 44 16.92 -7.11 8.08
C SER A 44 18.29 -7.16 8.76
N PRO A 45 18.93 -6.04 9.16
CA PRO A 45 20.23 -6.09 9.83
C PRO A 45 20.26 -7.01 11.06
N GLN A 46 19.24 -6.95 11.92
CA GLN A 46 19.13 -7.79 13.11
C GLN A 46 18.88 -9.26 12.76
N ALA A 47 18.15 -9.53 11.67
CA ALA A 47 17.94 -10.90 11.20
C ALA A 47 19.26 -11.54 10.71
N PHE A 48 20.08 -10.79 9.96
CA PHE A 48 21.42 -11.26 9.55
C PHE A 48 22.38 -11.46 10.73
N ALA A 49 22.35 -10.56 11.72
CA ALA A 49 23.13 -10.72 12.94
C ALA A 49 22.76 -12.03 13.67
N ALA A 50 21.46 -12.31 13.82
CA ALA A 50 20.98 -13.54 14.44
C ALA A 50 21.37 -14.81 13.65
N LEU A 51 21.38 -14.77 12.31
CA LEU A 51 21.92 -15.89 11.51
C LEU A 51 23.39 -16.15 11.82
N LYS A 52 24.20 -15.09 11.88
CA LYS A 52 25.63 -15.18 12.17
C LYS A 52 25.90 -15.77 13.56
N GLU A 53 25.15 -15.33 14.57
CA GLU A 53 25.23 -15.87 15.94
C GLU A 53 24.90 -17.37 16.00
N LEU A 54 23.93 -17.81 15.19
CA LEU A 54 23.54 -19.22 15.09
C LEU A 54 24.43 -20.06 14.16
N GLY A 55 25.43 -19.44 13.51
CA GLY A 55 26.26 -20.13 12.51
C GLY A 55 25.49 -20.59 11.27
N LEU A 56 24.40 -19.90 10.92
CA LEU A 56 23.53 -20.23 9.78
C LEU A 56 23.84 -19.34 8.57
N GLY A 57 23.67 -19.90 7.37
CA GLY A 57 23.71 -19.17 6.10
C GLY A 57 22.33 -18.81 5.58
N VAL A 58 22.28 -18.01 4.51
CA VAL A 58 21.06 -17.76 3.74
C VAL A 58 20.80 -18.95 2.82
N ARG A 59 19.61 -19.54 2.90
CA ARG A 59 19.27 -20.79 2.20
C ARG A 59 18.96 -20.60 0.71
N HIS A 60 18.19 -19.57 0.38
CA HIS A 60 17.72 -19.27 -0.98
C HIS A 60 17.91 -17.78 -1.30
N PRO A 61 19.15 -17.30 -1.47
CA PRO A 61 19.41 -15.89 -1.77
C PRO A 61 18.76 -15.43 -3.09
N GLU A 62 18.57 -16.33 -4.05
CA GLU A 62 17.91 -16.07 -5.34
C GLU A 62 16.41 -15.78 -5.22
N ARG A 63 15.81 -16.11 -4.06
CA ARG A 63 14.39 -15.80 -3.74
C ARG A 63 14.25 -14.59 -2.82
N THR A 64 15.37 -13.96 -2.45
CA THR A 64 15.39 -12.79 -1.59
C THR A 64 15.79 -11.56 -2.41
N VAL A 65 14.98 -10.50 -2.35
CA VAL A 65 15.27 -9.23 -3.02
C VAL A 65 15.22 -8.09 -2.00
N ALA A 66 16.22 -7.21 -2.06
CA ALA A 66 16.38 -6.10 -1.15
C ALA A 66 16.17 -4.74 -1.84
N THR A 67 15.70 -3.77 -1.07
CA THR A 67 15.71 -2.34 -1.42
C THR A 67 15.97 -1.50 -0.18
N VAL A 68 16.09 -0.20 -0.35
CA VAL A 68 16.23 0.77 0.74
C VAL A 68 15.15 1.82 0.54
N ASP A 69 14.33 2.12 1.54
CA ASP A 69 13.15 2.96 1.36
C ASP A 69 12.66 3.76 2.57
N HIS A 70 12.85 3.30 3.81
CA HIS A 70 12.30 3.93 5.01
C HIS A 70 13.15 5.12 5.48
N ILE A 71 14.48 4.97 5.45
CA ILE A 71 15.43 5.96 5.95
C ILE A 71 15.90 6.96 4.89
N VAL A 72 15.57 6.71 3.62
CA VAL A 72 16.04 7.51 2.48
C VAL A 72 15.43 8.92 2.56
N PRO A 73 16.25 9.99 2.65
CA PRO A 73 15.74 11.36 2.59
C PRO A 73 15.20 11.65 1.19
N THR A 74 14.06 12.34 1.11
CA THR A 74 13.40 12.63 -0.18
C THR A 74 13.79 13.99 -0.77
N THR A 75 14.46 14.85 0.00
CA THR A 75 14.95 16.17 -0.44
C THR A 75 16.36 16.13 -0.99
N SER A 76 17.22 15.24 -0.49
CA SER A 76 18.57 15.00 -1.00
C SER A 76 19.03 13.61 -0.61
N GLN A 77 19.38 12.80 -1.61
CA GLN A 77 19.90 11.45 -1.43
C GLN A 77 21.44 11.39 -1.52
N ALA A 78 22.11 12.54 -1.39
CA ALA A 78 23.58 12.60 -1.38
C ALA A 78 24.16 11.85 -0.18
N ARG A 79 25.20 11.05 -0.41
CA ARG A 79 25.88 10.25 0.62
C ARG A 79 27.21 10.87 1.06
N PRO A 80 27.62 10.70 2.33
CA PRO A 80 26.84 10.08 3.40
C PRO A 80 25.60 10.90 3.75
N PHE A 81 24.51 10.25 4.15
CA PHE A 81 23.32 10.96 4.59
C PHE A 81 23.62 11.88 5.78
N ALA A 82 22.87 12.97 5.88
CA ALA A 82 22.97 13.88 7.03
C ALA A 82 22.64 13.19 8.36
N ASP A 83 21.76 12.17 8.32
CA ASP A 83 21.52 11.26 9.44
C ASP A 83 22.51 10.09 9.36
N SER A 84 23.47 10.05 10.28
CA SER A 84 24.50 9.02 10.33
C SER A 84 23.94 7.62 10.65
N LEU A 85 22.82 7.54 11.38
CA LEU A 85 22.17 6.26 11.66
C LEU A 85 21.52 5.70 10.39
N ALA A 86 20.88 6.57 9.61
CA ALA A 86 20.33 6.21 8.31
C ALA A 86 21.42 5.68 7.36
N GLU A 87 22.58 6.34 7.33
CA GLU A 87 23.75 5.91 6.53
C GLU A 87 24.30 4.54 7.00
N GLU A 88 24.36 4.31 8.31
CA GLU A 88 24.81 3.04 8.90
C GLU A 88 23.85 1.88 8.56
N MET A 89 22.54 2.11 8.61
CA MET A 89 21.52 1.13 8.24
C MET A 89 21.64 0.74 6.76
N LEU A 90 21.76 1.73 5.87
CA LEU A 90 22.01 1.50 4.44
C LEU A 90 23.29 0.69 4.22
N SER A 91 24.42 1.15 4.75
CA SER A 91 25.72 0.51 4.60
C SER A 91 25.74 -0.92 5.15
N THR A 92 24.95 -1.18 6.19
CA THR A 92 24.81 -2.53 6.76
C THR A 92 24.00 -3.45 5.87
N LEU A 93 22.89 -2.98 5.27
CA LEU A 93 22.14 -3.75 4.29
C LEU A 93 23.00 -4.07 3.04
N GLU A 94 23.74 -3.10 2.53
CA GLU A 94 24.65 -3.27 1.37
C GLU A 94 25.67 -4.39 1.63
N ARG A 95 26.34 -4.37 2.79
CA ARG A 95 27.29 -5.42 3.19
C ARG A 95 26.64 -6.79 3.31
N ASN A 96 25.49 -6.88 3.96
CA ASN A 96 24.77 -8.15 4.12
C ASN A 96 24.35 -8.73 2.77
N CYS A 97 23.82 -7.89 1.86
CA CYS A 97 23.41 -8.35 0.54
C CYS A 97 24.61 -8.84 -0.28
N ALA A 98 25.71 -8.08 -0.29
CA ALA A 98 26.94 -8.48 -0.98
C ALA A 98 27.53 -9.79 -0.41
N GLN A 99 27.56 -9.95 0.91
CA GLN A 99 28.09 -11.14 1.57
C GLN A 99 27.27 -12.41 1.23
N HIS A 100 25.96 -12.28 1.06
CA HIS A 100 25.06 -13.41 0.87
C HIS A 100 24.58 -13.60 -0.58
N GLY A 101 25.06 -12.77 -1.52
CA GLY A 101 24.64 -12.85 -2.92
C GLY A 101 23.17 -12.48 -3.15
N ILE A 102 22.61 -11.59 -2.31
CA ILE A 102 21.23 -11.12 -2.42
C ILE A 102 21.20 -9.89 -3.35
N THR A 103 20.22 -9.86 -4.25
CA THR A 103 20.03 -8.72 -5.16
C THR A 103 19.53 -7.51 -4.37
N LEU A 104 20.22 -6.38 -4.49
CA LEU A 104 19.85 -5.10 -3.87
C LEU A 104 19.57 -4.03 -4.94
N HIS A 105 18.36 -3.48 -4.92
CA HIS A 105 17.99 -2.28 -5.67
C HIS A 105 18.28 -1.03 -4.82
N GLY A 106 19.55 -0.65 -4.74
CA GLY A 106 20.02 0.52 -3.99
C GLY A 106 19.88 1.84 -4.76
N LEU A 107 20.16 2.96 -4.06
CA LEU A 107 20.10 4.31 -4.64
C LEU A 107 20.87 4.43 -5.96
N GLY A 108 20.27 5.07 -6.96
CA GLY A 108 20.90 5.28 -8.27
C GLY A 108 20.89 4.05 -9.17
N SER A 109 20.24 2.95 -8.78
CA SER A 109 20.12 1.75 -9.62
C SER A 109 19.10 1.90 -10.76
N GLY A 110 18.33 2.98 -10.77
CA GLY A 110 17.17 3.18 -11.65
C GLY A 110 15.96 2.32 -11.28
N ARG A 111 16.05 1.55 -10.18
CA ARG A 111 15.05 0.58 -9.70
C ARG A 111 14.81 0.68 -8.20
N GLN A 112 15.45 1.61 -7.50
CA GLN A 112 15.21 1.81 -6.07
C GLN A 112 13.83 2.41 -5.83
N GLY A 113 13.26 2.06 -4.69
CA GLY A 113 11.97 2.57 -4.26
C GLY A 113 11.43 1.75 -3.11
N ILE A 114 10.20 2.09 -2.73
CA ILE A 114 9.47 1.41 -1.67
C ILE A 114 9.29 -0.06 -2.05
N VAL A 115 9.55 -0.97 -1.10
CA VAL A 115 9.60 -2.42 -1.37
C VAL A 115 8.31 -2.96 -2.02
N HIS A 116 7.16 -2.45 -1.59
CA HIS A 116 5.85 -2.81 -2.15
C HIS A 116 5.50 -2.10 -3.47
N VAL A 117 6.38 -1.22 -3.95
CA VAL A 117 6.27 -0.57 -5.25
C VAL A 117 7.17 -1.26 -6.26
N ILE A 118 8.45 -1.45 -5.90
CA ILE A 118 9.43 -2.00 -6.84
C ILE A 118 9.18 -3.47 -7.19
N ALA A 119 8.70 -4.29 -6.24
CA ALA A 119 8.53 -5.72 -6.52
C ALA A 119 7.44 -5.99 -7.58
N PRO A 120 6.27 -5.31 -7.53
CA PRO A 120 5.31 -5.28 -8.64
C PRO A 120 5.85 -4.76 -9.97
N GLU A 121 6.59 -3.64 -9.97
CA GLU A 121 7.16 -3.03 -11.20
C GLU A 121 8.14 -3.96 -11.89
N LEU A 122 8.93 -4.68 -11.11
CA LEU A 122 9.91 -5.63 -11.59
C LEU A 122 9.29 -6.96 -12.02
N GLY A 123 8.01 -7.21 -11.71
CA GLY A 123 7.34 -8.49 -12.01
C GLY A 123 7.73 -9.61 -11.05
N LEU A 124 8.26 -9.29 -9.88
CA LEU A 124 8.60 -10.26 -8.82
C LEU A 124 7.32 -10.81 -8.16
N SER A 125 6.31 -9.96 -7.98
CA SER A 125 5.01 -10.38 -7.46
C SER A 125 4.20 -11.08 -8.56
N GLN A 126 3.95 -12.37 -8.39
CA GLN A 126 3.25 -13.19 -9.38
C GLN A 126 2.13 -14.02 -8.72
N PRO A 127 1.07 -14.37 -9.47
CA PRO A 127 -0.01 -15.17 -8.93
C PRO A 127 0.48 -16.52 -8.42
N GLY A 128 -0.14 -16.95 -7.32
CA GLY A 128 0.14 -18.24 -6.70
C GLY A 128 1.37 -18.28 -5.81
N MET A 129 2.05 -17.17 -5.57
CA MET A 129 3.17 -17.10 -4.64
C MET A 129 2.72 -16.87 -3.20
N THR A 130 3.49 -17.37 -2.24
CA THR A 130 3.56 -16.79 -0.90
C THR A 130 4.65 -15.73 -0.86
N VAL A 131 4.36 -14.56 -0.29
CA VAL A 131 5.29 -13.42 -0.22
C VAL A 131 5.41 -12.95 1.23
N ALA A 132 6.64 -12.79 1.71
CA ALA A 132 6.92 -12.29 3.05
C ALA A 132 7.92 -11.14 3.03
N CYS A 133 7.73 -10.17 3.92
CA CYS A 133 8.67 -9.07 4.17
C CYS A 133 8.58 -8.63 5.63
N GLY A 134 9.66 -8.03 6.12
CA GLY A 134 9.69 -7.34 7.42
C GLY A 134 8.76 -6.12 7.55
N ASP A 135 7.82 -5.92 6.63
CA ASP A 135 6.86 -4.81 6.60
C ASP A 135 5.41 -5.33 6.62
N SER A 136 4.54 -4.66 7.39
CA SER A 136 3.14 -5.06 7.53
C SER A 136 2.32 -5.00 6.24
N HIS A 137 2.64 -4.09 5.31
CA HIS A 137 1.90 -3.86 4.08
C HIS A 137 2.36 -4.74 2.91
N THR A 138 3.10 -5.80 3.21
CA THR A 138 3.34 -6.92 2.29
C THR A 138 2.04 -7.46 1.69
N SER A 139 0.91 -7.28 2.39
CA SER A 139 -0.43 -7.53 1.86
C SER A 139 -0.67 -6.91 0.48
N THR A 140 -0.01 -5.81 0.12
CA THR A 140 -0.03 -5.19 -1.23
C THR A 140 0.11 -6.20 -2.37
N HIS A 141 0.99 -7.20 -2.20
CA HIS A 141 1.27 -8.17 -3.27
C HIS A 141 0.10 -9.15 -3.51
N GLY A 142 -0.89 -9.20 -2.61
CA GLY A 142 -2.11 -9.97 -2.82
C GLY A 142 -2.97 -9.48 -3.98
N ALA A 143 -2.77 -8.25 -4.45
CA ALA A 143 -3.38 -7.74 -5.68
C ALA A 143 -3.07 -8.59 -6.92
N PHE A 144 -2.00 -9.39 -6.87
CA PHE A 144 -1.55 -10.29 -7.94
C PHE A 144 -2.09 -11.72 -7.80
N GLY A 145 -2.98 -12.00 -6.84
CA GLY A 145 -3.37 -13.38 -6.52
C GLY A 145 -2.28 -14.14 -5.76
N ALA A 146 -1.50 -13.43 -4.95
CA ALA A 146 -0.49 -13.99 -4.06
C ALA A 146 -0.97 -13.97 -2.60
N ILE A 147 -0.45 -14.88 -1.77
CA ILE A 147 -0.69 -14.86 -0.32
C ILE A 147 0.48 -14.16 0.36
N ALA A 148 0.28 -12.88 0.63
CA ALA A 148 1.34 -11.97 1.02
C ALA A 148 1.09 -11.35 2.39
N PHE A 149 2.07 -11.41 3.29
CA PHE A 149 1.90 -10.98 4.68
C PHE A 149 3.20 -10.49 5.30
N GLY A 150 3.08 -9.51 6.19
CA GLY A 150 4.21 -9.01 6.97
C GLY A 150 4.67 -10.00 8.03
N ILE A 151 5.97 -9.97 8.33
CA ILE A 151 6.62 -10.86 9.31
C ILE A 151 7.53 -10.06 10.24
N GLY A 152 7.73 -10.55 11.46
CA GLY A 152 8.66 -9.90 12.41
C GLY A 152 10.13 -10.23 12.13
N THR A 153 11.06 -9.49 12.72
CA THR A 153 12.51 -9.69 12.56
C THR A 153 12.97 -11.14 12.80
N SER A 154 12.46 -11.81 13.84
CA SER A 154 12.79 -13.22 14.09
C SER A 154 12.32 -14.14 12.96
N GLN A 155 11.17 -13.83 12.35
CA GLN A 155 10.66 -14.57 11.21
C GLN A 155 11.43 -14.24 9.93
N VAL A 156 11.93 -13.01 9.75
CA VAL A 156 12.85 -12.67 8.64
C VAL A 156 14.09 -13.56 8.71
N ARG A 157 14.66 -13.74 9.90
CA ARG A 157 15.76 -14.70 10.12
C ARG A 157 15.34 -16.13 9.73
N ASP A 158 14.16 -16.58 10.15
CA ASP A 158 13.68 -17.94 9.85
C ASP A 158 13.50 -18.18 8.34
N VAL A 159 12.99 -17.18 7.60
CA VAL A 159 12.91 -17.23 6.14
C VAL A 159 14.30 -17.24 5.51
N LEU A 160 15.22 -16.39 5.96
CA LEU A 160 16.59 -16.42 5.43
C LEU A 160 17.27 -17.77 5.69
N ALA A 161 17.08 -18.37 6.87
CA ALA A 161 17.68 -19.64 7.26
C ALA A 161 17.08 -20.86 6.56
N SER A 162 15.78 -20.83 6.25
CA SER A 162 15.03 -22.04 5.86
C SER A 162 14.12 -21.89 4.64
N GLN A 163 13.84 -20.66 4.21
CA GLN A 163 12.81 -20.29 3.22
C GLN A 163 11.39 -20.71 3.62
N SER A 164 11.14 -20.91 4.91
CA SER A 164 9.83 -21.32 5.43
C SER A 164 9.46 -20.60 6.72
N LEU A 165 8.17 -20.62 7.05
CA LEU A 165 7.60 -20.09 8.29
C LEU A 165 6.66 -21.11 8.93
N ALA A 166 6.58 -21.09 10.25
CA ALA A 166 5.53 -21.77 11.00
C ALA A 166 4.30 -20.83 11.12
N MET A 167 3.18 -21.20 10.51
CA MET A 167 1.97 -20.38 10.47
C MET A 167 0.68 -21.21 10.51
N ASN A 168 -0.33 -20.70 11.20
CA ASN A 168 -1.68 -21.25 11.13
C ASN A 168 -2.42 -20.70 9.92
N LYS A 169 -3.26 -21.54 9.32
CA LYS A 169 -4.15 -21.15 8.24
C LYS A 169 -5.19 -20.14 8.76
N LEU A 170 -5.51 -19.13 7.95
CA LEU A 170 -6.50 -18.11 8.25
C LEU A 170 -7.89 -18.57 7.79
N LYS A 171 -8.94 -17.98 8.36
CA LYS A 171 -10.27 -18.01 7.75
C LYS A 171 -10.28 -17.10 6.52
N VAL A 172 -11.16 -17.34 5.55
CA VAL A 172 -11.30 -16.48 4.37
C VAL A 172 -12.64 -15.76 4.42
N ARG A 173 -12.58 -14.42 4.47
CA ARG A 173 -13.75 -13.56 4.31
C ARG A 173 -13.75 -13.00 2.89
N ARG A 174 -14.87 -13.15 2.18
CA ARG A 174 -15.10 -12.46 0.90
C ARG A 174 -15.62 -11.05 1.15
N ILE A 175 -14.94 -10.05 0.62
CA ILE A 175 -15.39 -8.67 0.53
C ILE A 175 -15.93 -8.48 -0.89
N LEU A 176 -17.25 -8.63 -1.04
CA LEU A 176 -17.93 -8.55 -2.32
C LEU A 176 -18.39 -7.11 -2.57
N VAL A 177 -17.88 -6.48 -3.63
CA VAL A 177 -18.19 -5.09 -3.98
C VAL A 177 -18.79 -5.07 -5.39
N GLU A 178 -20.08 -4.79 -5.46
CA GLU A 178 -20.85 -4.76 -6.72
C GLU A 178 -21.04 -3.31 -7.20
N GLY A 179 -21.31 -3.15 -8.49
CA GLY A 179 -21.51 -1.85 -9.12
C GLY A 179 -20.22 -1.17 -9.58
N SER A 180 -20.22 0.16 -9.64
CA SER A 180 -19.09 0.98 -10.08
C SER A 180 -18.90 2.20 -9.19
N LEU A 181 -17.64 2.55 -8.91
CA LEU A 181 -17.29 3.77 -8.20
C LEU A 181 -17.75 4.99 -8.99
N GLN A 182 -18.30 5.98 -8.28
CA GLN A 182 -18.74 7.23 -8.89
C GLN A 182 -17.54 8.12 -9.26
N PRO A 183 -17.67 9.05 -10.23
CA PRO A 183 -16.62 10.00 -10.55
C PRO A 183 -16.12 10.75 -9.30
N GLY A 184 -14.79 10.81 -9.13
CA GLY A 184 -14.15 11.40 -7.96
C GLY A 184 -13.99 10.46 -6.76
N VAL A 185 -14.41 9.20 -6.88
CA VAL A 185 -14.22 8.14 -5.89
C VAL A 185 -13.17 7.15 -6.41
N PHE A 186 -12.19 6.82 -5.58
CA PHE A 186 -11.03 6.00 -5.95
C PHE A 186 -10.91 4.77 -5.04
N ALA A 187 -10.00 3.85 -5.38
CA ALA A 187 -9.75 2.65 -4.58
C ALA A 187 -9.40 2.94 -3.11
N LYS A 188 -8.75 4.09 -2.84
CA LYS A 188 -8.48 4.56 -1.47
C LYS A 188 -9.76 4.82 -0.68
N ASP A 189 -10.77 5.41 -1.31
CA ASP A 189 -12.05 5.69 -0.69
C ASP A 189 -12.81 4.38 -0.42
N LEU A 190 -12.76 3.44 -1.38
CA LEU A 190 -13.32 2.10 -1.22
C LEU A 190 -12.72 1.35 -0.02
N ILE A 191 -11.39 1.28 0.10
CA ILE A 191 -10.79 0.52 1.21
C ILE A 191 -11.01 1.21 2.56
N LEU A 192 -11.00 2.54 2.63
CA LEU A 192 -11.37 3.27 3.84
C LEU A 192 -12.85 3.03 4.22
N HIS A 193 -13.74 2.92 3.23
CA HIS A 193 -15.14 2.56 3.45
C HIS A 193 -15.27 1.12 4.00
N VAL A 194 -14.52 0.16 3.47
CA VAL A 194 -14.50 -1.21 4.02
C VAL A 194 -14.00 -1.22 5.47
N ILE A 195 -12.90 -0.49 5.76
CA ILE A 195 -12.30 -0.45 7.10
C ILE A 195 -13.22 0.26 8.10
N ARG A 196 -13.89 1.36 7.74
CA ARG A 196 -14.84 2.02 8.64
C ARG A 196 -16.06 1.14 8.94
N SER A 197 -16.54 0.38 7.96
CA SER A 197 -17.73 -0.46 8.12
C SER A 197 -17.46 -1.73 8.94
N LEU A 198 -16.26 -2.30 8.84
CA LEU A 198 -15.88 -3.51 9.58
C LEU A 198 -15.11 -3.22 10.88
N GLY A 199 -14.60 -2.00 11.03
CA GLY A 199 -13.69 -1.60 12.08
C GLY A 199 -12.26 -2.15 11.90
N VAL A 200 -11.32 -1.58 12.65
CA VAL A 200 -9.88 -1.92 12.58
C VAL A 200 -9.55 -3.33 13.11
N LYS A 201 -10.51 -4.00 13.74
CA LYS A 201 -10.40 -5.40 14.19
C LYS A 201 -11.23 -6.36 13.35
N GLY A 202 -11.92 -5.87 12.31
CA GLY A 202 -12.85 -6.67 11.53
C GLY A 202 -12.22 -7.90 10.90
N GLY A 203 -10.94 -7.84 10.53
CA GLY A 203 -10.22 -8.89 9.83
C GLY A 203 -9.35 -9.78 10.72
N VAL A 204 -9.38 -9.62 12.04
CA VAL A 204 -8.55 -10.45 12.93
C VAL A 204 -8.88 -11.93 12.74
N GLY A 205 -7.87 -12.72 12.35
CA GLY A 205 -8.02 -14.15 12.06
C GLY A 205 -8.45 -14.47 10.62
N TYR A 206 -8.66 -13.45 9.78
CA TYR A 206 -9.07 -13.59 8.39
C TYR A 206 -7.99 -13.18 7.39
N ALA A 207 -8.04 -13.82 6.22
CA ALA A 207 -7.62 -13.28 4.94
C ALA A 207 -8.85 -12.66 4.25
N TYR A 208 -8.66 -11.53 3.57
CA TYR A 208 -9.71 -10.90 2.76
C TYR A 208 -9.55 -11.28 1.28
N GLU A 209 -10.59 -11.86 0.69
CA GLU A 209 -10.73 -11.94 -0.77
C GLU A 209 -11.58 -10.78 -1.25
N PHE A 210 -11.00 -9.82 -1.97
CA PHE A 210 -11.76 -8.76 -2.62
C PHE A 210 -12.30 -9.27 -3.97
N ALA A 211 -13.62 -9.21 -4.15
CA ALA A 211 -14.33 -9.75 -5.31
C ALA A 211 -15.51 -8.84 -5.72
N GLY A 212 -16.12 -9.14 -6.86
CA GLY A 212 -17.30 -8.42 -7.38
C GLY A 212 -16.96 -7.48 -8.53
N SER A 213 -17.99 -7.02 -9.24
CA SER A 213 -17.83 -6.27 -10.49
C SER A 213 -16.98 -5.01 -10.35
N CYS A 214 -17.03 -4.35 -9.18
CA CYS A 214 -16.23 -3.17 -8.91
C CYS A 214 -14.74 -3.51 -8.86
N ILE A 215 -14.37 -4.64 -8.22
CA ILE A 215 -12.97 -5.05 -8.04
C ILE A 215 -12.37 -5.51 -9.37
N GLU A 216 -13.14 -6.22 -10.18
CA GLU A 216 -12.74 -6.66 -11.53
C GLU A 216 -12.41 -5.46 -12.43
N ALA A 217 -13.16 -4.37 -12.32
CA ALA A 217 -12.96 -3.14 -13.09
C ALA A 217 -11.73 -2.32 -12.66
N LEU A 218 -11.17 -2.55 -11.47
CA LEU A 218 -10.01 -1.80 -10.99
C LEU A 218 -8.73 -2.15 -11.76
N SER A 219 -7.91 -1.14 -11.98
CA SER A 219 -6.53 -1.31 -12.43
C SER A 219 -5.68 -2.06 -11.39
N MET A 220 -4.53 -2.58 -11.80
CA MET A 220 -3.62 -3.23 -10.85
C MET A 220 -3.12 -2.29 -9.74
N GLU A 221 -2.93 -1.00 -10.02
CA GLU A 221 -2.48 -0.03 -9.02
C GLU A 221 -3.56 0.24 -7.97
N GLU A 222 -4.82 0.30 -8.39
CA GLU A 222 -5.98 0.38 -7.50
C GLU A 222 -6.16 -0.90 -6.66
N ARG A 223 -6.01 -2.09 -7.25
CA ARG A 223 -6.02 -3.36 -6.50
C ARG A 223 -4.91 -3.41 -5.45
N MET A 224 -3.73 -2.88 -5.78
CA MET A 224 -2.62 -2.75 -4.82
C MET A 224 -2.97 -1.83 -3.65
N THR A 225 -3.66 -0.70 -3.88
CA THR A 225 -4.17 0.17 -2.80
C THR A 225 -5.12 -0.59 -1.87
N LEU A 226 -6.06 -1.39 -2.41
CA LEU A 226 -6.98 -2.20 -1.59
C LEU A 226 -6.24 -3.22 -0.72
N CYS A 227 -5.38 -4.04 -1.34
CA CYS A 227 -4.66 -5.09 -0.63
C CYS A 227 -3.65 -4.54 0.37
N ASN A 228 -3.02 -3.39 0.07
CA ASN A 228 -2.11 -2.68 0.99
C ASN A 228 -2.80 -2.40 2.32
N MET A 229 -4.02 -1.86 2.28
CA MET A 229 -4.75 -1.43 3.47
C MET A 229 -5.60 -2.50 4.15
N ALA A 230 -5.58 -3.75 3.67
CA ALA A 230 -6.27 -4.85 4.33
C ALA A 230 -5.81 -5.05 5.79
N ILE A 231 -4.53 -4.78 6.07
CA ILE A 231 -3.95 -4.89 7.42
C ILE A 231 -4.46 -3.82 8.38
N GLU A 232 -4.84 -2.63 7.89
CA GLU A 232 -5.49 -1.59 8.69
C GLU A 232 -6.92 -1.98 9.11
N GLY A 233 -7.58 -2.87 8.35
CA GLY A 233 -8.83 -3.53 8.74
C GLY A 233 -8.62 -4.75 9.66
N GLY A 234 -7.37 -5.07 10.01
CA GLY A 234 -6.99 -6.18 10.87
C GLY A 234 -6.78 -7.51 10.16
N ALA A 235 -6.99 -7.59 8.84
CA ALA A 235 -6.75 -8.81 8.07
C ALA A 235 -5.25 -9.04 7.87
N ARG A 236 -4.79 -10.28 8.08
CA ARG A 236 -3.36 -10.57 7.97
C ARG A 236 -2.85 -10.51 6.52
N CYS A 237 -3.74 -10.77 5.56
CA CYS A 237 -3.51 -10.52 4.14
C CYS A 237 -4.84 -10.17 3.45
N GLY A 238 -4.75 -9.49 2.31
CA GLY A 238 -5.86 -9.25 1.40
C GLY A 238 -5.43 -9.54 -0.03
N TYR A 239 -6.30 -10.14 -0.84
CA TYR A 239 -5.97 -10.56 -2.20
C TYR A 239 -7.12 -10.38 -3.19
N VAL A 240 -6.76 -10.30 -4.46
CA VAL A 240 -7.67 -10.27 -5.62
C VAL A 240 -7.35 -11.46 -6.51
N ASN A 241 -8.39 -12.11 -7.06
CA ASN A 241 -8.20 -13.19 -8.02
C ASN A 241 -7.48 -12.68 -9.29
N PRO A 242 -6.46 -13.40 -9.79
CA PRO A 242 -5.71 -12.96 -10.95
C PRO A 242 -6.56 -13.12 -12.22
N ASP A 243 -6.51 -12.11 -13.08
CA ASP A 243 -7.26 -12.07 -14.33
C ASP A 243 -6.42 -11.45 -15.47
N ALA A 244 -7.07 -11.13 -16.60
CA ALA A 244 -6.43 -10.52 -17.75
C ALA A 244 -5.73 -9.19 -17.41
N THR A 245 -6.29 -8.38 -16.49
CA THR A 245 -5.68 -7.14 -16.00
C THR A 245 -4.38 -7.43 -15.25
N THR A 246 -4.38 -8.47 -14.41
CA THR A 246 -3.16 -8.95 -13.73
C THR A 246 -2.11 -9.42 -14.74
N PHE A 247 -2.49 -10.24 -15.72
CA PHE A 247 -1.55 -10.77 -16.71
C PHE A 247 -0.98 -9.68 -17.62
N ALA A 248 -1.82 -8.73 -18.06
CA ALA A 248 -1.37 -7.59 -18.85
C ALA A 248 -0.36 -6.73 -18.08
N TYR A 249 -0.59 -6.54 -16.78
CA TYR A 249 0.39 -5.86 -15.94
C TYR A 249 1.65 -6.68 -15.75
N ILE A 250 1.66 -8.01 -15.66
CA ILE A 250 2.94 -8.72 -15.44
C ILE A 250 3.78 -8.79 -16.73
N LYS A 251 3.13 -8.88 -17.90
CA LYS A 251 3.79 -9.16 -19.18
C LYS A 251 4.92 -8.18 -19.50
N GLY A 252 6.08 -8.71 -19.87
CA GLY A 252 7.25 -7.94 -20.29
C GLY A 252 8.03 -7.25 -19.16
N ARG A 253 7.68 -7.49 -17.89
CA ARG A 253 8.46 -6.99 -16.75
C ARG A 253 9.75 -7.79 -16.57
N PRO A 254 10.82 -7.19 -16.00
CA PRO A 254 12.15 -7.80 -15.94
C PRO A 254 12.22 -9.22 -15.35
N PHE A 255 11.37 -9.55 -14.39
CA PHE A 255 11.33 -10.87 -13.73
C PHE A 255 10.08 -11.69 -14.10
N ALA A 256 9.29 -11.24 -15.07
CA ALA A 256 8.17 -12.00 -15.58
C ALA A 256 8.66 -13.19 -16.44
N PRO A 257 7.94 -14.32 -16.46
CA PRO A 257 8.21 -15.39 -17.41
C PRO A 257 8.11 -14.90 -18.87
N GLU A 258 8.90 -15.47 -19.77
CA GLU A 258 8.91 -15.10 -21.20
C GLU A 258 8.62 -16.30 -22.11
N GLY A 259 8.22 -16.02 -23.36
CA GLY A 259 7.99 -17.02 -24.40
C GLY A 259 7.09 -18.18 -23.94
N ALA A 260 7.56 -19.42 -24.12
CA ALA A 260 6.78 -20.60 -23.70
C ALA A 260 6.56 -20.69 -22.17
N ALA A 261 7.42 -20.07 -21.35
CA ALA A 261 7.23 -20.03 -19.90
C ALA A 261 6.08 -19.09 -19.52
N TRP A 262 5.90 -17.98 -20.25
CA TRP A 262 4.77 -17.07 -20.10
C TRP A 262 3.44 -17.77 -20.33
N GLU A 263 3.29 -18.48 -21.44
CA GLU A 263 2.03 -19.18 -21.77
C GLU A 263 1.68 -20.25 -20.72
N ARG A 264 2.68 -20.98 -20.23
CA ARG A 264 2.48 -21.94 -19.13
C ARG A 264 2.07 -21.24 -17.83
N ALA A 265 2.70 -20.11 -17.51
CA ALA A 265 2.40 -19.35 -16.30
C ALA A 265 0.97 -18.81 -16.34
N VAL A 266 0.56 -18.16 -17.43
CA VAL A 266 -0.81 -17.63 -17.60
C VAL A 266 -1.86 -18.75 -17.53
N THR A 267 -1.61 -19.88 -18.20
CA THR A 267 -2.49 -21.05 -18.14
C THR A 267 -2.66 -21.53 -16.69
N TRP A 268 -1.55 -21.65 -15.96
CA TRP A 268 -1.58 -22.10 -14.57
C TRP A 268 -2.22 -21.05 -13.63
N TRP A 269 -1.86 -19.78 -13.76
CA TRP A 269 -2.41 -18.68 -12.96
C TRP A 269 -3.93 -18.59 -13.08
N SER A 270 -4.46 -18.83 -14.28
CA SER A 270 -5.92 -18.83 -14.53
C SER A 270 -6.66 -19.92 -13.73
N THR A 271 -5.97 -20.98 -13.29
CA THR A 271 -6.59 -22.04 -12.47
C THR A 271 -6.67 -21.70 -10.98
N LEU A 272 -5.95 -20.65 -10.54
CA LEU A 272 -5.85 -20.28 -9.13
C LEU A 272 -7.05 -19.49 -8.63
N ALA A 273 -7.74 -18.76 -9.51
CA ALA A 273 -8.88 -17.95 -9.13
C ALA A 273 -9.95 -18.78 -8.39
N SER A 274 -10.57 -18.22 -7.36
CA SER A 274 -11.71 -18.80 -6.66
C SER A 274 -12.84 -19.10 -7.66
N GLY A 275 -13.31 -20.35 -7.67
CA GLY A 275 -14.38 -20.81 -8.55
C GLY A 275 -15.77 -20.49 -7.99
N PRO A 276 -16.85 -20.73 -8.76
CA PRO A 276 -18.23 -20.56 -8.28
C PRO A 276 -18.60 -21.53 -7.14
N ASP A 277 -17.84 -22.61 -6.99
CA ASP A 277 -17.95 -23.62 -5.94
C ASP A 277 -17.07 -23.33 -4.72
N ALA A 278 -16.31 -22.23 -4.71
CA ALA A 278 -15.49 -21.84 -3.58
C ALA A 278 -16.37 -21.52 -2.35
N VAL A 279 -15.98 -22.07 -1.20
CA VAL A 279 -16.63 -21.86 0.09
C VAL A 279 -15.80 -20.87 0.90
N PHE A 280 -16.47 -19.87 1.45
CA PHE A 280 -15.87 -18.84 2.29
C PHE A 280 -16.31 -19.02 3.75
N ASP A 281 -15.45 -18.67 4.70
CA ASP A 281 -15.81 -18.68 6.12
C ASP A 281 -16.78 -17.55 6.46
N ASP A 282 -16.73 -16.44 5.70
CA ASP A 282 -17.58 -15.28 5.88
C ASP A 282 -17.70 -14.47 4.57
N GLU A 283 -18.75 -13.66 4.45
CA GLU A 283 -18.99 -12.80 3.30
C GLU A 283 -19.65 -11.48 3.71
N VAL A 284 -19.07 -10.38 3.25
CA VAL A 284 -19.58 -9.02 3.46
C VAL A 284 -19.78 -8.35 2.11
N ARG A 285 -20.90 -7.64 1.94
CA ARG A 285 -21.31 -7.03 0.68
C ARG A 285 -21.33 -5.51 0.77
N PHE A 286 -20.85 -4.86 -0.28
CA PHE A 286 -20.86 -3.40 -0.46
C PHE A 286 -21.37 -3.03 -1.85
N ASP A 287 -22.07 -1.89 -1.95
CA ASP A 287 -22.45 -1.26 -3.22
C ASP A 287 -21.51 -0.10 -3.51
N ALA A 288 -20.69 -0.23 -4.54
CA ALA A 288 -19.70 0.76 -4.96
C ALA A 288 -20.33 2.13 -5.27
N ALA A 289 -21.59 2.18 -5.71
CA ALA A 289 -22.26 3.44 -6.05
C ALA A 289 -22.57 4.31 -4.82
N THR A 290 -22.59 3.71 -3.63
CA THR A 290 -22.88 4.41 -2.36
C THR A 290 -21.63 5.04 -1.72
N ILE A 291 -20.44 4.72 -2.22
CA ILE A 291 -19.18 5.16 -1.64
C ILE A 291 -18.90 6.59 -2.10
N ALA A 292 -18.69 7.48 -1.14
CA ALA A 292 -18.30 8.87 -1.36
C ALA A 292 -16.78 9.06 -1.22
N PRO A 293 -16.20 10.17 -1.74
CA PRO A 293 -14.83 10.56 -1.40
C PRO A 293 -14.67 10.58 0.13
N THR A 294 -13.68 9.86 0.64
CA THR A 294 -13.59 9.52 2.07
C THR A 294 -12.39 10.19 2.71
N VAL A 295 -12.59 10.64 3.95
CA VAL A 295 -11.55 11.22 4.82
C VAL A 295 -11.64 10.63 6.22
N THR A 296 -10.50 10.36 6.85
CA THR A 296 -10.49 10.02 8.28
C THR A 296 -10.64 11.26 9.14
N TRP A 297 -11.53 11.23 10.12
CA TRP A 297 -11.69 12.31 11.11
C TRP A 297 -10.92 12.04 12.41
N GLY A 298 -10.55 10.78 12.68
CA GLY A 298 -9.98 10.36 13.96
C GLY A 298 -8.49 9.98 13.92
N ILE A 299 -8.11 9.12 14.86
CA ILE A 299 -6.72 8.65 15.12
C ILE A 299 -6.49 7.18 14.71
N THR A 300 -7.44 6.60 13.99
CA THR A 300 -7.31 5.27 13.38
C THR A 300 -7.91 5.27 11.97
N PRO A 301 -7.50 4.36 11.07
CA PRO A 301 -8.07 4.28 9.72
C PRO A 301 -9.56 3.91 9.70
N GLY A 302 -10.09 3.27 10.75
CA GLY A 302 -11.51 2.96 10.88
C GLY A 302 -12.39 4.17 11.23
N GLN A 303 -11.81 5.27 11.68
CA GLN A 303 -12.53 6.52 11.94
C GLN A 303 -12.63 7.34 10.65
N GLY A 304 -13.26 6.76 9.62
CA GLY A 304 -13.49 7.31 8.29
C GLY A 304 -14.93 7.78 8.07
N ILE A 305 -15.11 8.86 7.32
CA ILE A 305 -16.40 9.40 6.89
C ILE A 305 -16.33 9.87 5.43
N GLY A 306 -17.47 9.90 4.74
CA GLY A 306 -17.61 10.62 3.48
C GLY A 306 -17.34 12.12 3.72
N VAL A 307 -16.78 12.79 2.72
CA VAL A 307 -16.43 14.22 2.82
C VAL A 307 -17.66 15.11 3.09
N ASP A 308 -18.83 14.64 2.68
CA ASP A 308 -20.16 15.22 2.81
C ASP A 308 -20.85 14.85 4.14
N GLU A 309 -20.27 13.97 4.95
CA GLU A 309 -20.78 13.60 6.27
C GLU A 309 -20.17 14.47 7.39
N THR A 310 -20.80 14.44 8.56
CA THR A 310 -20.30 15.10 9.78
C THR A 310 -19.52 14.13 10.65
N VAL A 311 -18.60 14.64 11.45
CA VAL A 311 -17.94 13.89 12.52
C VAL A 311 -19.02 13.24 13.41
N PRO A 312 -18.98 11.91 13.64
CA PRO A 312 -20.04 11.26 14.40
C PRO A 312 -20.17 11.81 15.83
N THR A 313 -21.36 11.72 16.41
CA THR A 313 -21.58 12.03 17.83
C THR A 313 -21.45 10.77 18.69
N PRO A 314 -21.11 10.88 19.99
CA PRO A 314 -21.02 9.72 20.88
C PRO A 314 -22.27 8.84 20.89
N GLU A 315 -23.46 9.42 20.68
CA GLU A 315 -24.75 8.71 20.64
C GLU A 315 -24.91 7.85 19.38
N GLN A 316 -24.21 8.18 18.30
CA GLN A 316 -24.19 7.43 17.04
C GLN A 316 -23.23 6.23 17.07
N MET A 317 -22.46 6.08 18.15
CA MET A 317 -21.40 5.08 18.27
C MET A 317 -21.72 3.98 19.29
N PRO A 318 -21.28 2.73 19.03
CA PRO A 318 -21.27 1.66 20.02
C PRO A 318 -20.55 2.08 21.31
N ALA A 319 -21.03 1.61 22.46
CA ALA A 319 -20.51 2.04 23.76
C ALA A 319 -19.00 1.76 23.93
N GLU A 320 -18.52 0.67 23.35
CA GLU A 320 -17.13 0.24 23.33
C GLU A 320 -16.22 1.13 22.47
N GLU A 321 -16.76 1.90 21.51
CA GLU A 321 -16.00 2.81 20.64
C GLU A 321 -15.95 4.24 21.18
N ARG A 322 -16.85 4.61 22.10
CA ARG A 322 -16.91 5.97 22.65
C ARG A 322 -15.60 6.44 23.30
N PRO A 323 -14.87 5.63 24.09
CA PRO A 323 -13.62 6.09 24.71
C PRO A 323 -12.54 6.49 23.68
N ILE A 324 -12.38 5.71 22.61
CA ILE A 324 -11.41 6.02 21.55
C ILE A 324 -11.88 7.19 20.68
N ALA A 325 -13.20 7.38 20.52
CA ALA A 325 -13.75 8.54 19.84
C ALA A 325 -13.53 9.83 20.65
N GLU A 326 -13.76 9.83 21.96
CA GLU A 326 -13.46 10.97 22.86
C GLU A 326 -11.98 11.35 22.85
N GLU A 327 -11.10 10.35 22.80
CA GLU A 327 -9.67 10.57 22.60
C GLU A 327 -9.38 11.22 21.24
N ALA A 328 -10.00 10.71 20.18
CA ALA A 328 -9.84 11.24 18.83
C ALA A 328 -10.31 12.70 18.73
N TYR A 329 -11.47 13.07 19.29
CA TYR A 329 -11.97 14.46 19.30
C TYR A 329 -10.97 15.42 19.93
N ARG A 330 -10.44 15.07 21.11
CA ARG A 330 -9.44 15.90 21.81
C ARG A 330 -8.12 15.99 21.05
N TYR A 331 -7.66 14.88 20.48
CA TYR A 331 -6.39 14.85 19.76
C TYR A 331 -6.46 15.67 18.47
N MET A 332 -7.51 15.42 17.69
CA MET A 332 -7.74 16.04 16.39
C MET A 332 -8.21 17.49 16.52
N ASP A 333 -8.76 17.87 17.68
CA ASP A 333 -9.38 19.17 17.93
C ASP A 333 -10.65 19.36 17.07
N LEU A 334 -11.49 18.31 17.07
CA LEU A 334 -12.71 18.25 16.28
C LEU A 334 -13.92 18.09 17.19
N ALA A 335 -14.91 18.96 17.02
CA ALA A 335 -16.18 18.86 17.72
C ALA A 335 -17.06 17.75 17.10
N PRO A 336 -17.71 16.90 17.92
CA PRO A 336 -18.70 15.96 17.43
C PRO A 336 -19.83 16.68 16.68
N GLY A 337 -20.29 16.12 15.57
CA GLY A 337 -21.31 16.71 14.70
C GLY A 337 -20.80 17.83 13.77
N ALA A 338 -19.52 18.22 13.86
CA ALA A 338 -18.95 19.21 12.95
C ALA A 338 -18.79 18.63 11.53
N ALA A 339 -18.94 19.48 10.51
CA ALA A 339 -18.58 19.11 9.14
C ALA A 339 -17.06 18.90 9.05
N ILE A 340 -16.63 17.85 8.36
CA ILE A 340 -15.19 17.63 8.09
C ILE A 340 -14.72 18.47 6.92
N ARG A 341 -15.60 18.68 5.93
CA ARG A 341 -15.39 19.63 4.84
C ARG A 341 -15.18 21.03 5.40
N GLY A 342 -14.16 21.71 4.90
CA GLY A 342 -13.76 23.04 5.35
C GLY A 342 -12.75 23.05 6.51
N LEU A 343 -12.39 21.87 7.05
CA LEU A 343 -11.33 21.78 8.05
C LEU A 343 -9.99 22.23 7.44
N PRO A 344 -9.32 23.27 7.98
CA PRO A 344 -8.04 23.72 7.47
C PRO A 344 -6.96 22.65 7.61
N VAL A 345 -6.01 22.63 6.68
CA VAL A 345 -4.84 21.75 6.74
C VAL A 345 -3.57 22.60 6.64
N ASP A 346 -2.44 22.05 7.09
CA ASP A 346 -1.13 22.73 7.04
C ASP A 346 -0.19 22.06 6.03
N VAL A 347 -0.26 20.73 5.93
CA VAL A 347 0.66 19.91 5.13
C VAL A 347 -0.12 18.96 4.22
N CYS A 348 0.22 18.90 2.94
CA CYS A 348 -0.38 17.98 1.97
C CYS A 348 0.68 17.03 1.41
N PHE A 349 0.54 15.74 1.70
CA PHE A 349 1.50 14.71 1.30
C PHE A 349 0.87 13.69 0.36
N ILE A 350 1.43 13.60 -0.86
CA ILE A 350 1.06 12.62 -1.88
C ILE A 350 2.24 11.66 -2.09
N GLY A 351 2.03 10.37 -1.87
CA GLY A 351 3.05 9.34 -1.99
C GLY A 351 2.77 8.11 -1.13
N SER A 352 3.85 7.45 -0.68
CA SER A 352 3.90 6.17 0.07
C SER A 352 3.69 4.89 -0.75
N CYS A 353 3.81 3.71 -0.13
CA CYS A 353 3.53 2.42 -0.76
C CYS A 353 2.06 2.27 -1.18
N THR A 354 1.15 2.98 -0.51
CA THR A 354 -0.29 2.90 -0.77
C THR A 354 -0.66 3.64 -2.04
N ASN A 355 -0.13 4.86 -2.23
CA ASN A 355 -0.57 5.79 -3.26
C ASN A 355 0.56 6.66 -3.84
N GLY A 356 1.72 6.06 -4.12
CA GLY A 356 2.87 6.71 -4.77
C GLY A 356 3.14 6.22 -6.19
N ARG A 357 2.15 5.59 -6.85
CA ARG A 357 2.30 4.98 -8.18
C ARG A 357 1.89 5.94 -9.28
N LEU A 358 2.10 5.58 -10.53
CA LEU A 358 1.87 6.49 -11.64
C LEU A 358 0.39 6.90 -11.76
N SER A 359 -0.56 5.97 -11.58
CA SER A 359 -2.00 6.30 -11.59
C SER A 359 -2.39 7.24 -10.46
N ASP A 360 -1.80 7.08 -9.28
CA ASP A 360 -2.02 7.96 -8.13
C ASP A 360 -1.57 9.38 -8.44
N LEU A 361 -0.35 9.53 -8.97
CA LEU A 361 0.19 10.83 -9.35
C LEU A 361 -0.65 11.50 -10.45
N ARG A 362 -1.13 10.73 -11.43
CA ARG A 362 -2.05 11.25 -12.46
C ARG A 362 -3.37 11.74 -11.87
N SER A 363 -3.95 10.99 -10.91
CA SER A 363 -5.20 11.38 -10.24
C SER A 363 -5.06 12.70 -9.47
N ALA A 364 -3.94 12.90 -8.77
CA ALA A 364 -3.62 14.14 -8.10
C ALA A 364 -3.34 15.29 -9.10
N ALA A 365 -2.60 15.01 -10.17
CA ALA A 365 -2.28 15.99 -11.21
C ALA A 365 -3.53 16.50 -11.94
N ALA A 366 -4.55 15.67 -12.12
CA ALA A 366 -5.84 16.09 -12.69
C ALA A 366 -6.51 17.20 -11.87
N VAL A 367 -6.32 17.21 -10.55
CA VAL A 367 -6.82 18.25 -9.65
C VAL A 367 -5.87 19.44 -9.61
N ALA A 368 -4.55 19.22 -9.54
CA ALA A 368 -3.56 20.30 -9.47
C ALA A 368 -3.47 21.14 -10.75
N ARG A 369 -3.80 20.57 -11.92
CA ARG A 369 -3.67 21.22 -13.24
C ARG A 369 -4.38 22.57 -13.28
N GLY A 370 -3.63 23.62 -13.65
CA GLY A 370 -4.15 24.98 -13.79
C GLY A 370 -4.54 25.64 -12.47
N ARG A 371 -4.14 25.09 -11.33
CA ARG A 371 -4.38 25.62 -9.98
C ARG A 371 -3.05 25.88 -9.29
N GLN A 372 -3.12 26.52 -8.12
CA GLN A 372 -1.98 26.82 -7.27
C GLN A 372 -2.26 26.28 -5.86
N VAL A 373 -1.24 25.77 -5.21
CA VAL A 373 -1.25 25.43 -3.78
C VAL A 373 -1.63 26.68 -3.00
N ALA A 374 -2.54 26.53 -2.04
CA ALA A 374 -3.07 27.65 -1.27
C ALA A 374 -1.98 28.29 -0.40
N PRO A 375 -2.04 29.61 -0.15
CA PRO A 375 -1.05 30.30 0.67
C PRO A 375 -0.87 29.66 2.05
N GLY A 376 0.39 29.43 2.43
CA GLY A 376 0.74 28.84 3.73
C GLY A 376 0.70 27.31 3.80
N ILE A 377 0.24 26.63 2.75
CA ILE A 377 0.24 25.17 2.69
C ILE A 377 1.59 24.63 2.24
N LYS A 378 2.15 23.68 2.99
CA LYS A 378 3.29 22.87 2.54
C LYS A 378 2.77 21.66 1.79
N ALA A 379 2.91 21.63 0.46
CA ALA A 379 2.44 20.52 -0.37
C ALA A 379 3.59 19.86 -1.11
N PHE A 380 3.65 18.53 -1.12
CA PHE A 380 4.71 17.81 -1.82
C PHE A 380 4.31 16.41 -2.28
N VAL A 381 5.01 15.96 -3.32
CA VAL A 381 4.78 14.70 -4.03
C VAL A 381 6.04 13.85 -3.98
N VAL A 382 5.89 12.59 -3.54
CA VAL A 382 6.96 11.61 -3.45
C VAL A 382 6.59 10.38 -4.29
N PRO A 383 7.26 10.15 -5.42
CA PRO A 383 7.13 8.92 -6.20
C PRO A 383 7.49 7.68 -5.37
N GLY A 384 6.82 6.56 -5.62
CA GLY A 384 7.08 5.31 -4.92
C GLY A 384 8.39 4.63 -5.32
N SER A 385 8.95 4.95 -6.49
CA SER A 385 10.21 4.40 -7.01
C SER A 385 10.88 5.34 -8.02
N GLU A 386 12.15 5.09 -8.32
CA GLU A 386 12.90 5.76 -9.39
C GLU A 386 12.23 5.55 -10.76
N GLN A 387 11.62 4.37 -10.99
CA GLN A 387 10.88 4.08 -12.22
C GLN A 387 9.60 4.91 -12.33
N VAL A 388 8.81 5.03 -11.26
CA VAL A 388 7.63 5.92 -11.25
C VAL A 388 8.07 7.36 -11.45
N ALA A 389 9.15 7.80 -10.80
CA ALA A 389 9.66 9.15 -10.97
C ALA A 389 10.07 9.42 -12.44
N ALA A 390 10.76 8.48 -13.08
CA ALA A 390 11.14 8.58 -14.49
C ALA A 390 9.93 8.64 -15.42
N LEU A 391 8.92 7.78 -15.21
CA LEU A 391 7.68 7.77 -16.00
C LEU A 391 6.89 9.06 -15.81
N ALA A 392 6.76 9.53 -14.57
CA ALA A 392 6.06 10.78 -14.25
C ALA A 392 6.75 12.00 -14.88
N ARG A 393 8.09 12.05 -14.87
CA ARG A 393 8.88 13.08 -15.56
C ARG A 393 8.71 13.02 -17.07
N ALA A 394 8.63 11.82 -17.65
CA ALA A 394 8.38 11.64 -19.09
C ALA A 394 6.98 12.16 -19.49
N GLU A 395 5.99 12.10 -18.59
CA GLU A 395 4.66 12.67 -18.76
C GLU A 395 4.56 14.16 -18.39
N GLY A 396 5.62 14.76 -17.86
CA GLY A 396 5.66 16.14 -17.38
C GLY A 396 4.84 16.38 -16.11
N LEU A 397 4.53 15.33 -15.34
CA LEU A 397 3.78 15.45 -14.08
C LEU A 397 4.59 16.19 -13.02
N ASP A 398 5.91 15.99 -12.99
CA ASP A 398 6.84 16.69 -12.10
C ASP A 398 6.74 18.22 -12.27
N ARG A 399 6.80 18.70 -13.52
CA ARG A 399 6.68 20.12 -13.84
C ARG A 399 5.30 20.65 -13.51
N LEU A 400 4.24 19.89 -13.82
CA LEU A 400 2.87 20.29 -13.48
C LEU A 400 2.71 20.50 -11.97
N PHE A 401 3.23 19.58 -11.14
CA PHE A 401 3.19 19.72 -9.69
C PHE A 401 4.00 20.93 -9.22
N GLN A 402 5.21 21.13 -9.74
CA GLN A 402 6.05 22.28 -9.42
C GLN A 402 5.40 23.61 -9.82
N GLU A 403 4.82 23.68 -11.02
CA GLU A 403 4.07 24.83 -11.52
C GLU A 403 2.87 25.14 -10.63
N ALA A 404 2.18 24.12 -10.11
CA ALA A 404 1.10 24.27 -9.15
C ALA A 404 1.60 24.62 -7.72
N GLY A 405 2.91 24.63 -7.46
CA GLY A 405 3.49 24.98 -6.15
C GLY A 405 3.75 23.80 -5.21
N PHE A 406 3.66 22.56 -5.69
CA PHE A 406 4.09 21.38 -4.93
C PHE A 406 5.60 21.20 -5.01
N GLU A 407 6.24 20.76 -3.92
CA GLU A 407 7.60 20.24 -3.99
C GLU A 407 7.59 18.86 -4.66
N TRP A 408 8.36 18.70 -5.74
CA TRP A 408 8.68 17.38 -6.28
C TRP A 408 9.87 16.79 -5.53
N ARG A 409 9.74 15.56 -5.03
CA ARG A 409 10.75 14.91 -4.18
C ARG A 409 11.24 13.59 -4.75
N GLU A 410 12.36 13.09 -4.22
CA GLU A 410 12.94 11.82 -4.63
C GLU A 410 12.29 10.61 -3.94
N PRO A 411 12.34 9.42 -4.55
CA PRO A 411 11.60 8.24 -4.08
C PRO A 411 11.96 7.77 -2.67
N GLY A 412 10.94 7.44 -1.88
CA GLY A 412 11.09 6.89 -0.53
C GLY A 412 9.77 6.84 0.24
N CYS A 413 9.76 6.18 1.41
CA CYS A 413 8.56 6.08 2.25
C CYS A 413 8.08 7.43 2.80
N SER A 414 8.97 8.43 2.93
CA SER A 414 8.65 9.80 3.39
C SER A 414 7.85 9.81 4.70
N MET A 415 6.82 10.66 4.80
CA MET A 415 5.94 10.82 5.97
C MET A 415 5.06 9.60 6.26
N CYS A 416 5.14 8.51 5.49
CA CYS A 416 4.36 7.30 5.78
C CYS A 416 4.81 6.63 7.11
N LEU A 417 6.11 6.68 7.40
CA LEU A 417 6.70 6.18 8.64
C LEU A 417 7.52 7.25 9.38
N ALA A 418 7.93 8.34 8.71
CA ALA A 418 8.69 9.44 9.29
C ALA A 418 10.03 9.01 9.95
N MET A 419 10.66 7.95 9.42
CA MET A 419 12.04 7.56 9.76
C MET A 419 13.10 8.38 9.01
N ASN A 420 12.69 9.21 8.07
CA ASN A 420 13.50 10.20 7.36
C ASN A 420 13.16 11.62 7.88
N PRO A 421 13.75 12.69 7.30
CA PRO A 421 13.48 14.06 7.72
C PRO A 421 12.05 14.57 7.47
N ASP A 422 11.21 13.84 6.73
CA ASP A 422 9.85 14.27 6.41
C ASP A 422 8.92 14.01 7.59
N ARG A 423 8.63 15.07 8.34
CA ARG A 423 7.85 15.00 9.59
C ARG A 423 6.90 16.19 9.71
N LEU A 424 5.82 15.99 10.45
CA LEU A 424 5.01 17.09 10.96
C LEU A 424 5.74 17.82 12.08
N GLU A 425 5.44 19.09 12.22
CA GLU A 425 5.94 19.96 13.28
C GLU A 425 4.79 20.40 14.18
N GLY A 426 4.99 20.28 15.50
CA GLY A 426 3.99 20.68 16.49
C GLY A 426 2.62 20.05 16.21
N ARG A 427 1.57 20.87 16.18
CA ARG A 427 0.18 20.45 15.99
C ARG A 427 -0.28 20.45 14.53
N GLN A 428 0.60 20.54 13.54
CA GLN A 428 0.17 20.58 12.13
C GLN A 428 -0.83 19.48 11.77
N ILE A 429 -1.79 19.79 10.90
CA ILE A 429 -2.74 18.85 10.30
C ILE A 429 -2.26 18.50 8.89
N SER A 430 -2.05 17.21 8.65
CA SER A 430 -1.72 16.68 7.33
C SER A 430 -2.96 16.14 6.61
N ALA A 431 -3.19 16.55 5.38
CA ALA A 431 -3.90 15.74 4.39
C ALA A 431 -2.90 14.78 3.74
N SER A 432 -3.10 13.47 3.88
CA SER A 432 -2.13 12.46 3.51
C SER A 432 -2.74 11.33 2.68
N SER A 433 -2.05 10.93 1.61
CA SER A 433 -2.40 9.74 0.85
C SER A 433 -1.81 8.44 1.43
N SER A 434 -1.17 8.50 2.61
CA SER A 434 -0.70 7.32 3.34
C SER A 434 -1.84 6.45 3.91
N ASN A 435 -1.50 5.39 4.63
CA ASN A 435 -2.43 4.39 5.17
C ASN A 435 -2.62 4.43 6.69
N ARG A 436 -1.81 5.18 7.45
CA ARG A 436 -1.88 5.24 8.92
C ARG A 436 -1.87 6.65 9.46
N ASN A 437 -2.79 6.92 10.39
CA ASN A 437 -2.98 8.19 11.10
C ASN A 437 -2.96 8.04 12.63
N PHE A 438 -2.31 7.00 13.14
CA PHE A 438 -2.08 6.89 14.59
C PHE A 438 -1.31 8.10 15.12
N LYS A 439 -1.56 8.48 16.38
CA LYS A 439 -0.85 9.58 17.03
C LYS A 439 0.67 9.39 16.94
N GLY A 440 1.40 10.42 16.51
CA GLY A 440 2.85 10.34 16.35
C GLY A 440 3.35 9.67 15.06
N ARG A 441 2.46 9.13 14.23
CA ARG A 441 2.87 8.34 13.05
C ARG A 441 3.73 9.10 12.05
N GLN A 442 3.46 10.38 11.86
CA GLN A 442 4.21 11.24 10.93
C GLN A 442 5.28 12.10 11.67
N GLY A 443 5.87 11.56 12.73
CA GLY A 443 7.01 12.14 13.43
C GLY A 443 6.65 13.00 14.64
N SER A 444 5.72 13.96 14.52
CA SER A 444 5.27 14.76 15.67
C SER A 444 4.25 14.00 16.52
N ALA A 445 4.51 13.89 17.82
CA ALA A 445 3.57 13.28 18.77
C ALA A 445 2.20 13.99 18.82
N SER A 446 2.16 15.30 18.52
CA SER A 446 0.95 16.12 18.51
C SER A 446 0.46 16.50 17.11
N GLY A 447 1.15 16.04 16.06
CA GLY A 447 0.75 16.23 14.67
C GLY A 447 -0.44 15.35 14.31
N ARG A 448 -1.36 15.86 13.49
CA ARG A 448 -2.64 15.24 13.17
C ARG A 448 -2.66 14.84 11.71
N THR A 449 -3.27 13.70 11.37
CA THR A 449 -3.27 13.21 9.99
C THR A 449 -4.67 12.79 9.57
N LEU A 450 -5.09 13.28 8.41
CA LEU A 450 -6.31 12.92 7.70
C LEU A 450 -5.91 12.07 6.50
N LEU A 451 -6.31 10.80 6.48
CA LEU A 451 -6.11 9.91 5.35
C LEU A 451 -7.21 10.15 4.32
N MET A 452 -6.80 10.31 3.06
CA MET A 452 -7.72 10.46 1.92
C MET A 452 -7.04 9.98 0.63
N SER A 453 -7.75 10.02 -0.50
CA SER A 453 -7.19 9.70 -1.82
C SER A 453 -6.19 10.78 -2.30
N PRO A 454 -5.25 10.46 -3.21
CA PRO A 454 -4.32 11.45 -3.77
C PRO A 454 -5.01 12.67 -4.37
N ALA A 455 -6.14 12.45 -5.04
CA ALA A 455 -6.94 13.52 -5.63
C ALA A 455 -7.59 14.41 -4.54
N MET A 456 -8.05 13.84 -3.43
CA MET A 456 -8.53 14.59 -2.27
C MET A 456 -7.40 15.36 -1.55
N VAL A 457 -6.18 14.81 -1.47
CA VAL A 457 -5.01 15.55 -0.95
C VAL A 457 -4.67 16.73 -1.85
N ALA A 458 -4.67 16.53 -3.18
CA ALA A 458 -4.45 17.61 -4.12
C ALA A 458 -5.54 18.69 -4.04
N ALA A 459 -6.80 18.27 -3.81
CA ALA A 459 -7.91 19.18 -3.55
C ALA A 459 -7.65 20.03 -2.30
N ALA A 460 -7.26 19.39 -1.19
CA ALA A 460 -6.92 20.07 0.05
C ALA A 460 -5.71 21.01 -0.10
N ALA A 461 -4.73 20.64 -0.92
CA ALA A 461 -3.56 21.47 -1.18
C ALA A 461 -3.90 22.78 -1.89
N VAL A 462 -4.79 22.74 -2.89
CA VAL A 462 -5.14 23.94 -3.68
C VAL A 462 -6.22 24.81 -3.04
N THR A 463 -6.98 24.27 -2.07
CA THR A 463 -8.01 25.04 -1.33
C THR A 463 -7.59 25.42 0.09
N GLY A 464 -6.55 24.78 0.64
CA GLY A 464 -6.08 24.97 2.02
C GLY A 464 -6.91 24.27 3.09
N GLN A 465 -7.88 23.43 2.69
CA GLN A 465 -8.82 22.77 3.60
C GLN A 465 -9.38 21.48 3.00
N VAL A 466 -9.89 20.58 3.85
CA VAL A 466 -10.61 19.38 3.39
C VAL A 466 -11.74 19.79 2.45
N SER A 467 -11.70 19.30 1.21
CA SER A 467 -12.59 19.71 0.13
C SER A 467 -13.07 18.50 -0.65
N ASP A 468 -14.28 18.58 -1.21
CA ASP A 468 -14.81 17.54 -2.08
C ASP A 468 -14.16 17.63 -3.47
N VAL A 469 -13.37 16.61 -3.82
CA VAL A 469 -12.66 16.56 -5.09
C VAL A 469 -13.60 16.63 -6.31
N ARG A 470 -14.86 16.19 -6.17
CA ARG A 470 -15.85 16.19 -7.25
C ARG A 470 -16.09 17.60 -7.81
N GLU A 471 -16.04 18.62 -6.96
CA GLU A 471 -16.24 20.02 -7.34
C GLU A 471 -15.08 20.57 -8.20
N LEU A 472 -13.88 20.02 -8.00
CA LEU A 472 -12.67 20.45 -8.71
C LEU A 472 -12.50 19.69 -10.04
N LEU A 473 -12.95 18.45 -10.11
CA LEU A 473 -12.92 17.64 -11.34
C LEU A 473 -13.97 18.08 -12.37
N GLN A 474 -15.06 18.73 -11.93
CA GLN A 474 -16.14 19.22 -12.80
C GLN A 474 -15.87 20.61 -13.42
N SER A 475 -14.73 21.25 -13.10
CA SER A 475 -14.40 22.57 -13.64
C SER A 475 -14.07 22.54 -15.15
N PRO A 476 -14.53 23.52 -15.97
CA PRO A 476 -14.38 23.50 -17.43
C PRO A 476 -12.94 23.36 -17.97
N SER A 477 -11.90 23.70 -17.18
CA SER A 477 -10.50 23.53 -17.60
C SER A 477 -10.03 22.07 -17.61
N ALA A 478 -10.70 21.17 -16.87
CA ALA A 478 -10.37 19.75 -16.81
C ALA A 478 -10.99 18.95 -17.98
N LEU A 479 -12.15 19.38 -18.47
CA LEU A 479 -12.90 18.70 -19.55
C LEU A 479 -12.38 19.01 -20.96
N ALA A 480 -11.59 20.07 -21.13
CA ALA A 480 -11.12 20.51 -22.45
C ALA A 480 -9.89 19.75 -22.99
N SER A 481 -9.32 18.78 -22.26
CA SER A 481 -8.04 18.17 -22.69
C SER A 481 -7.76 16.73 -22.23
N ALA A 482 -8.76 15.94 -21.84
CA ALA A 482 -8.54 14.51 -21.61
C ALA A 482 -8.16 13.82 -22.94
N PRO A 483 -6.98 13.17 -23.06
CA PRO A 483 -6.73 12.33 -24.22
C PRO A 483 -7.68 11.13 -24.14
N ALA A 484 -8.41 10.90 -25.24
CA ALA A 484 -9.10 9.64 -25.44
C ALA A 484 -8.04 8.52 -25.59
N ASP A 485 -8.26 7.42 -24.88
CA ASP A 485 -7.56 6.12 -25.02
C ASP A 485 -6.22 5.94 -24.27
N PRO A 486 -6.16 5.19 -23.14
CA PRO A 486 -4.92 4.80 -22.50
C PRO A 486 -4.38 3.52 -23.17
N ARG A 487 -3.93 3.61 -24.41
CA ARG A 487 -3.09 2.54 -24.95
C ARG A 487 -1.73 2.60 -24.23
N PRO A 488 -1.20 1.48 -23.72
CA PRO A 488 0.12 1.47 -23.10
C PRO A 488 1.15 1.93 -24.13
N VAL A 489 1.85 3.01 -23.83
CA VAL A 489 3.05 3.40 -24.57
C VAL A 489 4.05 2.27 -24.35
N ALA A 490 4.36 1.55 -25.44
CA ALA A 490 5.42 0.56 -25.43
C ALA A 490 6.73 1.28 -25.06
N VAL A 491 7.25 0.98 -23.87
CA VAL A 491 8.56 1.46 -23.44
C VAL A 491 9.59 0.79 -24.34
N SER A 492 10.29 1.60 -25.14
CA SER A 492 11.41 1.13 -25.95
C SER A 492 12.53 0.61 -25.02
N PRO A 493 13.17 -0.54 -25.31
CA PRO A 493 14.24 -1.09 -24.48
C PRO A 493 15.51 -0.22 -24.37
N ALA A 494 15.55 0.94 -25.03
CA ALA A 494 16.76 1.74 -25.21
C ALA A 494 17.06 2.76 -24.09
N VAL A 495 16.35 2.71 -22.96
CA VAL A 495 16.63 3.61 -21.80
C VAL A 495 16.86 2.78 -20.52
N LEU A 496 17.65 1.71 -20.62
CA LEU A 496 18.21 0.98 -19.48
C LEU A 496 19.57 0.37 -19.86
N SER A 497 20.49 1.21 -20.35
CA SER A 497 21.91 0.88 -20.47
C SER A 497 22.72 1.73 -19.51
#